data_AF-A0A3B9R2W0-F1
#
_entry.id   AF-A0A3B9R2W0-F1
#
_cell.length_a   1.000
_cell.length_b   1.000
_cell.length_c   1.000
_cell.angle_alpha   90.00
_cell.angle_beta   90.00
_cell.angle_gamma   90.00
#
_symmetry.space_group_name_H-M   'P 1'
#
loop_
_entity.id
_entity.type
_entity.pdbx_description
1 polymer ?
#
loop_
_entity_poly.entity_id
_entity_poly.type
_entity_poly.pdbx_seq_one_letter_code
_entity_poly.pdbx_strand_id
1 'polypeptide(L)'
;CATVGMVNVHPNSRNVIPGRVFLTIDIRHPDDAVLSKMDQAIRDGVERIASEGGLSSDLEQIFYYAPVPFDQSCVEAVDGAAQSCGYSARKIVTGAGHDACFIAHAAPTSMVFIPCIDGISHNEIEDIEPEWSTAGANVMFRAMLSKAGHAAG
;
A
#
# COMPACT_ATOMS: atom_id res chain seq x y z
N CYS A 1 0.86 -4.72 -8.48
CA CYS A 1 1.41 -6.03 -8.06
C CYS A 1 0.26 -7.00 -7.77
N ALA A 2 0.54 -8.29 -7.73
CA ALA A 2 -0.41 -9.32 -7.32
C ALA A 2 0.33 -10.35 -6.44
N THR A 3 -0.21 -10.68 -5.28
CA THR A 3 0.44 -11.54 -4.29
C THR A 3 -0.55 -12.53 -3.71
N VAL A 4 -0.15 -13.79 -3.60
CA VAL A 4 -0.82 -14.79 -2.75
C VAL A 4 -0.05 -14.87 -1.44
N GLY A 5 -0.59 -14.24 -0.40
CA GLY A 5 0.07 -14.13 0.91
C GLY A 5 -0.25 -15.26 1.87
N MET A 6 -1.35 -15.99 1.63
CA MET A 6 -1.83 -17.07 2.49
C MET A 6 -2.39 -18.21 1.64
N VAL A 7 -2.03 -19.44 1.99
CA VAL A 7 -2.55 -20.66 1.38
C VAL A 7 -2.79 -21.71 2.48
N ASN A 8 -4.02 -22.23 2.53
CA ASN A 8 -4.41 -23.34 3.41
C ASN A 8 -4.87 -24.51 2.55
N VAL A 9 -4.07 -25.57 2.52
CA VAL A 9 -4.35 -26.81 1.80
C VAL A 9 -5.08 -27.79 2.72
N HIS A 10 -6.07 -28.53 2.22
CA HIS A 10 -6.80 -29.55 2.98
C HIS A 10 -6.90 -30.88 2.20
N PRO A 11 -6.62 -32.04 2.84
CA PRO A 11 -6.27 -32.24 4.25
C PRO A 11 -4.80 -31.99 4.59
N ASN A 12 -3.99 -31.50 3.63
CA ASN A 12 -2.55 -31.28 3.78
C ASN A 12 -1.74 -32.54 4.14
N SER A 13 -2.21 -33.72 3.72
CA SER A 13 -1.47 -34.96 3.85
C SER A 13 -0.63 -35.20 2.60
N ARG A 14 0.64 -35.59 2.78
CA ARG A 14 1.60 -35.85 1.70
C ARG A 14 1.18 -36.93 0.70
N ASN A 15 0.22 -37.79 1.06
CA ASN A 15 -0.22 -38.94 0.27
C ASN A 15 -1.74 -38.93 -0.03
N VAL A 16 -2.43 -37.82 0.23
CA VAL A 16 -3.85 -37.65 -0.11
C VAL A 16 -3.96 -36.46 -1.05
N ILE A 17 -4.61 -36.65 -2.19
CA ILE A 17 -4.88 -35.57 -3.14
C ILE A 17 -5.70 -34.49 -2.42
N PRO A 18 -5.26 -33.21 -2.40
CA PRO A 18 -6.02 -32.14 -1.76
C PRO A 18 -7.42 -32.00 -2.36
N GLY A 19 -8.44 -32.02 -1.51
CA GLY A 19 -9.84 -31.85 -1.91
C GLY A 19 -10.35 -30.41 -1.80
N ARG A 20 -9.61 -29.53 -1.11
CA ARG A 20 -9.93 -28.10 -0.97
C ARG A 20 -8.66 -27.31 -0.69
N VAL A 21 -8.56 -26.12 -1.30
CA VAL A 21 -7.54 -25.13 -0.99
C VAL A 21 -8.23 -23.77 -0.79
N PHE A 22 -7.88 -23.09 0.29
CA PHE A 22 -8.21 -21.68 0.49
C PHE A 22 -6.95 -20.85 0.26
N LEU A 23 -7.07 -19.73 -0.44
CA LEU A 23 -5.97 -18.78 -0.65
C LEU A 23 -6.48 -17.35 -0.60
N THR A 24 -5.61 -16.40 -0.28
CA THR A 24 -5.89 -14.97 -0.37
C THR A 24 -5.13 -14.36 -1.53
N ILE A 25 -5.71 -13.33 -2.16
CA ILE A 25 -5.07 -12.57 -3.24
C ILE A 25 -5.10 -11.10 -2.86
N ASP A 26 -3.94 -10.45 -2.89
CA ASP A 26 -3.79 -9.00 -2.73
C ASP A 26 -3.31 -8.42 -4.06
N ILE A 27 -4.09 -7.49 -4.63
CA ILE A 27 -3.71 -6.73 -5.82
C ILE A 27 -3.70 -5.24 -5.52
N ARG A 28 -2.70 -4.54 -6.07
CA ARG A 28 -2.55 -3.09 -5.90
C ARG A 28 -2.09 -2.43 -7.19
N HIS A 29 -2.69 -1.30 -7.50
CA HIS A 29 -2.27 -0.45 -8.61
C HIS A 29 -2.71 1.02 -8.35
N PRO A 30 -1.90 2.03 -8.71
CA PRO A 30 -2.26 3.44 -8.51
C PRO A 30 -3.27 3.99 -9.53
N ASP A 31 -3.56 3.24 -10.59
CA ASP A 31 -4.60 3.51 -11.57
C ASP A 31 -5.73 2.48 -11.41
N ASP A 32 -6.93 2.99 -11.13
CA ASP A 32 -8.13 2.20 -10.85
C ASP A 32 -8.61 1.40 -12.06
N ALA A 33 -8.42 1.94 -13.27
CA ALA A 33 -8.79 1.24 -14.49
C ALA A 33 -7.88 0.02 -14.71
N VAL A 34 -6.62 0.11 -14.31
CA VAL A 34 -5.70 -1.03 -14.34
C VAL A 34 -6.01 -2.00 -13.21
N LEU A 35 -6.31 -1.53 -12.00
CA LEU A 35 -6.72 -2.38 -10.87
C LEU A 35 -7.95 -3.22 -11.23
N SER A 36 -8.95 -2.58 -11.84
CA SER A 36 -10.17 -3.23 -12.35
C SER A 36 -9.87 -4.29 -13.42
N LYS A 37 -8.92 -4.03 -14.33
CA LYS A 37 -8.47 -5.04 -15.31
C LYS A 37 -7.76 -6.21 -14.66
N MET A 38 -7.00 -5.96 -13.58
CA MET A 38 -6.34 -7.02 -12.82
C MET A 38 -7.36 -7.92 -12.08
N ASP A 39 -8.38 -7.32 -11.46
CA ASP A 39 -9.49 -8.06 -10.84
C ASP A 39 -10.20 -8.96 -11.88
N GLN A 40 -10.57 -8.39 -13.04
CA GLN A 40 -11.21 -9.17 -14.10
C GLN A 40 -10.33 -10.33 -14.57
N ALA A 41 -9.03 -10.10 -14.79
CA ALA A 41 -8.10 -11.14 -15.20
C ALA A 41 -7.97 -12.27 -14.15
N ILE A 42 -8.07 -11.94 -12.86
CA ILE A 42 -8.10 -12.94 -11.78
C ILE A 42 -9.40 -13.75 -11.85
N ARG A 43 -10.55 -13.10 -11.99
CA ARG A 43 -11.86 -13.78 -12.08
C ARG A 43 -11.91 -14.74 -13.27
N ASP A 44 -11.51 -14.26 -14.45
CA ASP A 44 -11.45 -15.06 -15.67
C ASP A 44 -10.48 -16.24 -15.52
N GLY A 45 -9.32 -15.98 -14.91
CA GLY A 45 -8.30 -17.00 -14.65
C GLY A 45 -8.79 -18.09 -13.70
N VAL A 46 -9.48 -17.71 -12.62
CA VAL A 46 -10.05 -18.65 -11.64
C VAL A 46 -11.13 -19.51 -12.27
N GLU A 47 -12.07 -18.90 -13.02
CA GLU A 47 -13.14 -19.64 -13.71
C GLU A 47 -12.56 -20.63 -14.74
N ARG A 48 -11.57 -20.19 -15.53
CA ARG A 48 -10.91 -21.05 -16.51
C ARG A 48 -10.20 -22.23 -15.84
N ILE A 49 -9.41 -21.99 -14.79
CA ILE A 49 -8.68 -23.06 -14.08
C ILE A 49 -9.66 -24.02 -13.40
N ALA A 50 -10.74 -23.51 -12.79
CA ALA A 50 -11.74 -24.34 -12.14
C ALA A 50 -12.48 -25.24 -13.14
N SER A 51 -12.89 -24.69 -14.29
CA SER A 51 -13.57 -25.46 -15.34
C SER A 51 -12.67 -26.51 -15.99
N GLU A 52 -11.44 -26.16 -16.35
CA GLU A 52 -10.44 -27.10 -16.90
C GLU A 52 -10.11 -28.23 -15.90
N GLY A 53 -10.08 -27.91 -14.60
CA GLY A 53 -9.76 -28.85 -13.53
C GLY A 53 -10.93 -29.66 -12.97
N GLY A 54 -12.17 -29.39 -13.41
CA GLY A 54 -13.38 -29.99 -12.81
C GLY A 54 -13.57 -29.64 -11.34
N LEU A 55 -13.16 -28.43 -10.94
CA LEU A 55 -13.22 -27.93 -9.57
C LEU A 55 -14.39 -26.96 -9.40
N SER A 56 -14.89 -26.83 -8.18
CA SER A 56 -15.72 -25.70 -7.76
C SER A 56 -14.84 -24.56 -7.23
N SER A 57 -15.13 -23.32 -7.62
CA SER A 57 -14.48 -22.12 -7.08
C SER A 57 -15.49 -21.22 -6.38
N ASP A 58 -15.04 -20.57 -5.30
CA ASP A 58 -15.72 -19.48 -4.63
C ASP A 58 -14.72 -18.33 -4.48
N LEU A 59 -15.08 -17.14 -4.96
CA LEU A 59 -14.21 -15.98 -4.99
C LEU A 59 -14.97 -14.75 -4.49
N GLU A 60 -14.55 -14.27 -3.32
CA GLU A 60 -15.15 -13.13 -2.64
C GLU A 60 -14.15 -11.96 -2.60
N GLN A 61 -14.57 -10.80 -3.08
CA GLN A 61 -13.82 -9.56 -2.90
C GLN A 61 -14.15 -8.97 -1.53
N ILE A 62 -13.26 -9.17 -0.57
CA ILE A 62 -13.48 -8.76 0.82
C ILE A 62 -13.06 -7.31 1.12
N PHE A 63 -12.26 -6.69 0.24
CA PHE A 63 -11.75 -5.34 0.45
C PHE A 63 -11.43 -4.65 -0.87
N TYR A 64 -11.83 -3.37 -0.96
CA TYR A 64 -11.51 -2.50 -2.09
C TYR A 64 -11.53 -1.05 -1.65
N TYR A 65 -10.56 -0.28 -2.14
CA TYR A 65 -10.57 1.17 -2.13
C TYR A 65 -9.90 1.67 -3.40
N ALA A 66 -10.45 2.73 -4.00
CA ALA A 66 -9.87 3.36 -5.18
C ALA A 66 -8.53 4.03 -4.82
N PRO A 67 -7.61 4.22 -5.79
CA PRO A 67 -6.40 5.02 -5.58
C PRO A 67 -6.75 6.41 -5.04
N VAL A 68 -6.08 6.80 -3.94
CA VAL A 68 -6.39 8.02 -3.21
C VAL A 68 -5.35 9.09 -3.54
N PRO A 69 -5.66 10.08 -4.39
CA PRO A 69 -4.79 11.24 -4.55
C PRO A 69 -4.80 12.06 -3.26
N PHE A 70 -3.62 12.39 -2.76
CA PHE A 70 -3.47 13.27 -1.60
C PHE A 70 -3.66 14.74 -1.99
N ASP A 71 -4.05 15.55 -1.01
CA ASP A 71 -4.29 16.98 -1.20
C ASP A 71 -3.01 17.70 -1.64
N GLN A 72 -3.11 18.42 -2.75
CA GLN A 72 -1.96 19.05 -3.39
C GLN A 72 -1.29 20.10 -2.48
N SER A 73 -2.06 20.84 -1.68
CA SER A 73 -1.51 21.83 -0.75
C SER A 73 -0.76 21.17 0.41
N CYS A 74 -1.21 20.00 0.88
CA CYS A 74 -0.52 19.22 1.90
C CYS A 74 0.74 18.55 1.33
N VAL A 75 0.73 18.12 0.07
CA VAL A 75 1.93 17.62 -0.62
C VAL A 75 2.98 18.72 -0.77
N GLU A 76 2.57 19.92 -1.17
CA GLU A 76 3.45 21.09 -1.30
C GLU A 76 4.03 21.54 0.04
N ALA A 77 3.25 21.48 1.12
CA ALA A 77 3.74 21.78 2.47
C ALA A 77 4.85 20.80 2.90
N VAL A 78 4.73 19.52 2.57
CA VAL A 78 5.76 18.50 2.83
C VAL A 78 7.02 18.75 1.99
N ASP A 79 6.85 19.03 0.70
CA ASP A 79 7.97 19.31 -0.22
C ASP A 79 8.75 20.57 0.21
N GLY A 80 8.04 21.66 0.52
CA GLY A 80 8.64 22.89 1.04
C GLY A 80 9.33 22.69 2.39
N ALA A 81 8.75 21.87 3.29
CA ALA A 81 9.38 21.52 4.56
C ALA A 81 10.70 20.77 4.36
N ALA A 82 10.73 19.77 3.49
CA ALA A 82 11.95 19.03 3.15
C ALA A 82 13.04 19.95 2.57
N GLN A 83 12.68 20.84 1.64
CA GLN A 83 13.60 21.83 1.07
C GLN A 83 14.15 22.79 2.14
N SER A 84 13.30 23.30 3.04
CA SER A 84 13.73 24.20 4.11
C SER A 84 14.68 23.55 5.13
N CYS A 85 14.58 22.24 5.29
CA CYS A 85 15.49 21.44 6.13
C CYS A 85 16.79 21.06 5.40
N GLY A 86 16.90 21.30 4.10
CA GLY A 86 18.05 20.88 3.30
C GLY A 86 18.11 19.37 3.03
N TYR A 87 17.00 18.65 3.14
CA TYR A 87 16.94 17.21 2.85
C TYR A 87 16.68 16.96 1.37
N SER A 88 17.25 15.89 0.82
CA SER A 88 16.85 15.39 -0.50
C SER A 88 15.47 14.74 -0.40
N ALA A 89 14.62 14.98 -1.41
CA ALA A 89 13.28 14.44 -1.46
C ALA A 89 12.87 14.14 -2.90
N ARG A 90 11.88 13.26 -3.04
CA ARG A 90 11.21 12.96 -4.30
C ARG A 90 9.74 12.67 -4.05
N LYS A 91 8.90 12.89 -5.07
CA LYS A 91 7.53 12.37 -5.05
C LYS A 91 7.55 10.85 -5.14
N ILE A 92 6.65 10.22 -4.37
CA ILE A 92 6.48 8.77 -4.31
C ILE A 92 5.00 8.45 -4.13
N VAL A 93 4.58 7.31 -4.67
CA VAL A 93 3.25 6.74 -4.46
C VAL A 93 3.36 5.67 -3.39
N THR A 94 2.49 5.68 -2.39
CA THR A 94 2.48 4.59 -1.42
C THR A 94 2.00 3.29 -2.07
N GLY A 95 2.77 2.22 -1.88
CA GLY A 95 2.39 0.87 -2.28
C GLY A 95 1.56 0.13 -1.22
N ALA A 96 1.34 0.74 -0.06
CA ALA A 96 0.61 0.17 1.06
C ALA A 96 -0.61 1.00 1.43
N GLY A 97 -1.62 0.34 1.98
CA GLY A 97 -2.73 1.04 2.63
C GLY A 97 -2.26 1.65 3.95
N HIS A 98 -2.63 2.89 4.20
CA HIS A 98 -2.41 3.58 5.47
C HIS A 98 -3.72 4.24 5.92
N ASP A 99 -3.88 4.49 7.21
CA ASP A 99 -5.05 5.20 7.74
C ASP A 99 -5.26 6.56 7.05
N ALA A 100 -4.17 7.24 6.68
CA ALA A 100 -4.19 8.48 5.92
C ALA A 100 -4.99 8.40 4.60
N CYS A 101 -5.00 7.23 3.94
CA CYS A 101 -5.80 7.01 2.72
C CYS A 101 -7.30 7.11 3.00
N PHE A 102 -7.75 6.71 4.19
CA PHE A 102 -9.14 6.88 4.61
C PHE A 102 -9.42 8.31 5.07
N ILE A 103 -8.51 8.91 5.84
CA ILE A 103 -8.64 10.29 6.33
C ILE A 103 -8.75 11.28 5.17
N ALA A 104 -8.06 11.03 4.05
CA ALA A 104 -8.10 11.87 2.86
C ALA A 104 -9.51 12.06 2.25
N HIS A 105 -10.47 11.18 2.56
CA HIS A 105 -11.87 11.38 2.14
C HIS A 105 -12.60 12.47 2.93
N ALA A 106 -12.08 12.83 4.11
CA ALA A 106 -12.73 13.76 5.02
C ALA A 106 -11.93 15.07 5.24
N ALA A 107 -10.62 15.07 4.99
CA ALA A 107 -9.78 16.22 5.23
C ALA A 107 -8.57 16.30 4.26
N PRO A 108 -8.06 17.51 3.96
CA PRO A 108 -6.81 17.70 3.23
C PRO A 108 -5.66 16.93 3.90
N THR A 109 -5.16 15.90 3.23
CA THR A 109 -4.20 14.93 3.80
C THR A 109 -3.07 14.68 2.81
N SER A 110 -1.85 14.48 3.33
CA SER A 110 -0.69 13.94 2.61
C SER A 110 0.13 13.06 3.56
N MET A 111 1.23 12.48 3.07
CA MET A 111 2.13 11.64 3.86
C MET A 111 3.58 12.10 3.73
N VAL A 112 4.38 11.83 4.76
CA VAL A 112 5.85 11.94 4.74
C VAL A 112 6.41 10.52 4.83
N PHE A 113 7.26 10.15 3.89
CA PHE A 113 8.00 8.89 3.92
C PHE A 113 9.48 9.15 4.24
N ILE A 114 10.07 8.21 4.98
CA ILE A 114 11.51 8.07 5.16
C ILE A 114 11.95 6.74 4.56
N PRO A 115 13.24 6.58 4.18
CA PRO A 115 13.75 5.28 3.74
C PRO A 115 13.70 4.25 4.87
N CYS A 116 13.69 2.98 4.49
CA CYS A 116 14.04 1.86 5.35
C CYS A 116 15.15 1.02 4.67
N ILE A 117 15.94 0.32 5.48
CA ILE A 117 17.06 -0.48 4.99
C ILE A 117 16.53 -1.55 4.03
N ASP A 118 17.13 -1.60 2.83
CA ASP A 118 16.76 -2.50 1.72
C ASP A 118 15.28 -2.45 1.27
N GLY A 119 14.52 -1.44 1.68
CA GLY A 119 13.09 -1.35 1.38
C GLY A 119 12.25 -2.44 2.05
N ILE A 120 12.77 -3.09 3.09
CA ILE A 120 12.12 -4.20 3.78
C ILE A 120 11.07 -3.66 4.75
N SER A 121 9.90 -4.29 4.77
CA SER A 121 8.86 -4.08 5.78
C SER A 121 8.07 -5.36 6.02
N HIS A 122 7.28 -5.41 7.09
CA HIS A 122 6.56 -6.62 7.55
C HIS A 122 7.52 -7.81 7.77
N ASN A 123 8.74 -7.51 8.16
CA ASN A 123 9.79 -8.48 8.48
C ASN A 123 10.54 -8.01 9.73
N GLU A 124 11.01 -8.94 10.53
CA GLU A 124 11.71 -8.66 11.80
C GLU A 124 13.02 -7.87 11.61
N ILE A 125 13.58 -7.85 10.40
CA ILE A 125 14.79 -7.07 10.06
C ILE A 125 14.48 -5.68 9.50
N GLU A 126 13.20 -5.26 9.50
CA GLU A 126 12.82 -3.87 9.17
C GLU A 126 13.58 -2.90 10.08
N ASP A 127 14.32 -1.96 9.47
CA ASP A 127 15.15 -1.01 10.20
C ASP A 127 15.25 0.34 9.48
N ILE A 128 15.54 1.39 10.25
CA ILE A 128 15.77 2.76 9.78
C ILE A 128 16.97 3.37 10.49
N GLU A 129 17.71 4.23 9.79
CA GLU A 129 18.77 5.02 10.43
C GLU A 129 18.15 6.12 11.34
N PRO A 130 18.73 6.38 12.52
CA PRO A 130 18.27 7.47 13.40
C PRO A 130 18.19 8.84 12.71
N GLU A 131 19.07 9.10 11.74
CA GLU A 131 19.11 10.29 10.92
C GLU A 131 17.87 10.41 10.03
N TRP A 132 17.41 9.29 9.46
CA TRP A 132 16.19 9.27 8.64
C TRP A 132 14.95 9.52 9.49
N SER A 133 14.87 8.90 10.68
CA SER A 133 13.81 9.16 11.65
C SER A 133 13.74 10.65 12.02
N THR A 134 14.89 11.25 12.33
CA THR A 134 14.99 12.67 12.67
C THR A 134 14.58 13.57 11.50
N ALA A 135 15.02 13.24 10.28
CA ALA A 135 14.63 13.98 9.08
C ALA A 135 13.11 13.93 8.84
N GLY A 136 12.51 12.75 8.92
CA GLY A 136 11.06 12.57 8.77
C GLY A 136 10.26 13.37 9.80
N ALA A 137 10.68 13.33 11.07
CA ALA A 137 10.05 14.10 12.13
C ALA A 137 10.17 15.62 11.91
N ASN A 138 11.33 16.11 11.48
CA ASN A 138 11.56 17.52 11.17
C ASN A 138 10.67 18.01 10.01
N VAL A 139 10.55 17.23 8.94
CA VAL A 139 9.70 17.54 7.80
C VAL A 139 8.23 17.57 8.21
N MET A 140 7.78 16.55 8.95
CA MET A 140 6.41 16.50 9.48
C MET A 140 6.10 17.70 10.36
N PHE A 141 6.98 18.04 11.30
CA PHE A 141 6.83 19.19 12.19
C PHE A 141 6.67 20.50 11.42
N ARG A 142 7.55 20.77 10.45
CA ARG A 142 7.49 22.01 9.65
C ARG A 142 6.26 22.07 8.74
N ALA A 143 5.88 20.96 8.11
CA ALA A 143 4.67 20.89 7.30
C ALA A 143 3.42 21.18 8.15
N MET A 144 3.34 20.61 9.36
CA MET A 144 2.25 20.86 10.30
C MET A 144 2.21 22.33 10.74
N LEU A 145 3.35 22.95 11.06
CA LEU A 145 3.41 24.38 11.40
C LEU A 145 2.92 25.26 10.25
N SER A 146 3.34 24.97 9.02
CA SER A 146 2.88 25.69 7.83
C SER A 146 1.36 25.58 7.68
N LYS A 147 0.79 24.37 7.78
CA LYS A 147 -0.67 24.15 7.69
C LYS A 147 -1.45 24.73 8.86
N ALA A 148 -0.83 24.91 10.02
CA ALA A 148 -1.39 25.59 11.18
C ALA A 148 -1.31 27.13 11.11
N GLY A 149 -0.72 27.70 10.05
CA GLY A 149 -0.58 29.15 9.87
C GLY A 149 0.62 29.77 10.60
N HIS A 150 1.58 28.95 11.02
CA HIS A 150 2.81 29.36 11.71
C HIS A 150 4.06 29.24 10.82
N ALA A 151 3.94 29.55 9.53
CA ALA A 151 5.08 29.49 8.61
C ALA A 151 6.21 30.41 9.12
N ALA A 152 7.39 29.83 9.38
CA ALA A 152 8.60 30.59 9.65
C ALA A 152 8.92 31.43 8.40
N GLY A 153 9.03 32.75 8.59
CA GLY A 153 9.56 33.66 7.58
C GLY A 153 11.04 33.42 7.30
#